data_AF-A0A838K2Z9-F1
#
_entry.id   AF-A0A838K2Z9-F1
#
_cell.length_a   1.000
_cell.length_b   1.000
_cell.length_c   1.000
_cell.angle_alpha   90.00
_cell.angle_beta   90.00
_cell.angle_gamma   90.00
#
_symmetry.space_group_name_H-M   'P 1'
#
loop_
_entity.id
_entity.type
_entity.pdbx_description
1 polymer ?
#
loop_
_entity_poly.entity_id
_entity_poly.type
_entity_poly.pdbx_seq_one_letter_code
_entity_poly.pdbx_strand_id
1 'polypeptide(L)'
;MYLAQVDVGQSVQGAFSSVLEFLPKLVGFLLILLIGYFVAKAIASVLDKVLDRVGFDRAVERGGVKKALSKSSYDASGLLSKIVFYALMLFVLQLAFGVFPANPISDLITAVIAYLPKIFVA
;
A
#
# COMPACT_ATOMS: atom_id res chain seq x y z
N MET A 1 -49.69 12.59 6.97
CA MET A 1 -48.93 11.51 7.63
C MET A 1 -48.60 10.46 6.58
N TYR A 2 -47.59 10.72 5.75
CA TYR A 2 -47.09 9.80 4.71
C TYR A 2 -46.18 8.77 5.39
N LEU A 3 -46.75 7.69 5.91
CA LEU A 3 -45.94 6.53 6.24
C LEU A 3 -45.58 5.88 4.92
N ALA A 4 -44.37 6.20 4.44
CA ALA A 4 -43.75 5.49 3.35
C ALA A 4 -43.84 3.99 3.66
N GLN A 5 -44.63 3.27 2.88
CA GLN A 5 -44.48 1.83 2.76
C GLN A 5 -43.06 1.63 2.26
N VAL A 6 -42.12 1.37 3.19
CA VAL A 6 -40.82 0.84 2.84
C VAL A 6 -41.11 -0.55 2.30
N ASP A 7 -41.21 -0.60 0.98
CA ASP A 7 -41.51 -1.82 0.24
C ASP A 7 -40.31 -2.75 0.41
N VAL A 8 -40.40 -3.67 1.38
CA VAL A 8 -39.30 -4.54 1.80
C VAL A 8 -38.74 -5.35 0.61
N GLY A 9 -39.58 -5.63 -0.40
CA GLY A 9 -39.12 -6.23 -1.65
C GLY A 9 -38.15 -5.35 -2.43
N GLN A 10 -38.40 -4.04 -2.51
CA GLN A 10 -37.55 -3.09 -3.23
C GLN A 10 -36.22 -2.86 -2.50
N SER A 11 -36.23 -2.83 -1.16
CA SER A 11 -34.99 -2.65 -0.38
C SER A 11 -34.06 -3.87 -0.47
N VAL A 12 -34.60 -5.09 -0.45
CA VAL A 12 -33.83 -6.32 -0.63
C VAL A 12 -33.28 -6.42 -2.06
N GLN A 13 -34.07 -6.06 -3.06
CA GLN A 13 -33.63 -6.08 -4.47
C GLN A 13 -32.54 -5.03 -4.76
N GLY A 14 -32.63 -3.84 -4.15
CA GLY A 14 -31.59 -2.82 -4.23
C GLY A 14 -30.28 -3.24 -3.56
N ALA A 15 -30.35 -3.87 -2.38
CA ALA A 15 -29.18 -4.40 -1.69
C ALA A 15 -28.48 -5.49 -2.52
N PHE A 16 -29.23 -6.42 -3.11
CA PHE A 16 -28.68 -7.47 -3.96
C PHE A 16 -28.00 -6.90 -5.22
N SER A 17 -28.61 -5.90 -5.85
CA SER A 17 -28.03 -5.22 -7.02
C SER A 17 -26.69 -4.55 -6.67
N SER A 18 -26.61 -3.92 -5.50
CA SER A 18 -25.38 -3.26 -5.01
C SER A 18 -24.23 -4.26 -4.80
N VAL A 19 -24.54 -5.46 -4.31
CA VAL A 19 -23.55 -6.55 -4.15
C VAL A 19 -23.06 -7.03 -5.52
N LEU A 20 -23.95 -7.22 -6.48
CA LEU A 20 -23.58 -7.64 -7.84
C LEU A 20 -22.70 -6.61 -8.54
N GLU A 21 -22.92 -5.31 -8.33
CA GLU A 21 -22.08 -4.25 -8.88
C GLU A 21 -20.71 -4.11 -8.17
N PHE A 22 -20.62 -4.53 -6.91
CA PHE A 22 -19.38 -4.51 -6.13
C PHE A 22 -18.42 -5.63 -6.54
N LEU A 23 -18.93 -6.81 -6.90
CA LEU A 23 -18.12 -7.99 -7.22
C LEU A 23 -17.09 -7.75 -8.35
N PRO A 24 -17.45 -7.17 -9.52
CA PRO A 24 -16.47 -6.87 -10.57
C PRO A 24 -15.38 -5.90 -10.10
N LYS A 25 -15.73 -4.88 -9.31
CA LYS A 25 -14.78 -3.90 -8.76
C LYS A 25 -13.82 -4.57 -7.78
N LEU A 26 -14.32 -5.47 -6.93
CA LEU A 26 -13.50 -6.26 -6.02
C LEU A 26 -12.49 -7.13 -6.79
N VAL A 27 -12.91 -7.77 -7.88
CA VAL A 27 -11.98 -8.54 -8.72
C VAL A 27 -10.90 -7.63 -9.30
N GLY A 28 -11.26 -6.45 -9.83
CA GLY A 28 -10.30 -5.47 -10.32
C GLY A 28 -9.30 -5.02 -9.24
N PHE A 29 -9.79 -4.71 -8.04
CA PHE A 29 -8.98 -4.36 -6.87
C PHE A 29 -7.96 -5.45 -6.54
N LEU A 30 -8.41 -6.72 -6.46
CA LEU A 30 -7.55 -7.84 -6.13
C LEU A 30 -6.51 -8.12 -7.22
N LEU A 31 -6.88 -7.96 -8.51
CA LEU A 31 -5.94 -8.11 -9.62
C LEU A 31 -4.84 -7.05 -9.58
N ILE A 32 -5.20 -5.78 -9.34
CA ILE A 32 -4.22 -4.69 -9.22
C ILE A 32 -3.29 -4.95 -8.02
N LEU A 33 -3.85 -5.33 -6.87
CA LEU A 33 -3.04 -5.68 -5.69
C LEU A 33 -2.08 -6.83 -5.99
N LEU A 34 -2.55 -7.88 -6.65
CA LEU A 34 -1.75 -9.06 -6.95
C LEU A 34 -0.57 -8.68 -7.87
N ILE A 35 -0.85 -8.00 -8.97
CA ILE A 35 0.17 -7.57 -9.93
C ILE A 35 1.14 -6.59 -9.27
N GLY A 36 0.60 -5.57 -8.59
CA GLY A 36 1.39 -4.54 -7.92
C GLY A 36 2.28 -5.11 -6.81
N TYR A 37 1.83 -6.12 -6.07
CA TYR A 37 2.65 -6.83 -5.08
C TYR A 37 3.89 -7.47 -5.72
N PHE A 38 3.72 -8.18 -6.85
CA PHE A 38 4.85 -8.79 -7.55
C PHE A 38 5.81 -7.74 -8.11
N VAL A 39 5.29 -6.65 -8.68
CA VAL A 39 6.11 -5.54 -9.20
C VAL A 39 6.89 -4.87 -8.07
N ALA A 40 6.23 -4.50 -6.97
CA ALA A 40 6.87 -3.88 -5.80
C ALA A 40 7.95 -4.79 -5.20
N LYS A 41 7.65 -6.10 -5.09
CA LYS A 41 8.60 -7.10 -4.61
C LYS A 41 9.81 -7.23 -5.52
N ALA A 42 9.62 -7.22 -6.84
CA ALA A 42 10.71 -7.27 -7.80
C ALA A 42 11.60 -6.03 -7.69
N ILE A 43 11.02 -4.83 -7.62
CA ILE A 43 11.76 -3.57 -7.45
C ILE A 43 12.56 -3.58 -6.15
N ALA A 44 11.94 -3.95 -5.02
CA ALA A 44 12.62 -4.02 -3.73
C ALA A 44 13.78 -5.02 -3.74
N SER A 45 13.59 -6.17 -4.40
CA SER A 45 14.64 -7.21 -4.52
C SER A 45 15.81 -6.76 -5.39
N VAL A 46 15.55 -5.96 -6.42
CA VAL A 46 16.61 -5.35 -7.25
C VAL A 46 17.36 -4.29 -6.46
N LEU A 47 16.63 -3.43 -5.73
CA LEU A 47 17.22 -2.39 -4.89
C LEU A 47 18.17 -3.00 -3.85
N ASP A 48 17.76 -4.06 -3.18
CA ASP A 48 18.55 -4.79 -2.18
C ASP A 48 19.92 -5.19 -2.73
N LYS A 49 19.91 -5.90 -3.87
CA LYS A 49 21.13 -6.33 -4.55
C LYS A 49 22.02 -5.17 -5.00
N VAL A 50 21.42 -4.04 -5.40
CA VAL A 50 22.17 -2.85 -5.80
C VAL A 50 22.84 -2.22 -4.57
N LEU A 51 22.11 -2.08 -3.46
CA LEU A 51 22.61 -1.52 -2.21
C LEU A 51 23.76 -2.35 -1.63
N ASP A 52 23.62 -3.67 -1.63
CA ASP A 52 24.67 -4.60 -1.21
C ASP A 52 25.93 -4.43 -2.08
N ARG A 53 25.74 -4.36 -3.41
CA ARG A 53 26.85 -4.24 -4.37
C ARG A 53 27.62 -2.94 -4.23
N VAL A 54 26.94 -1.83 -3.95
CA VAL A 54 27.63 -0.53 -3.71
C VAL A 54 28.24 -0.43 -2.31
N GLY A 55 28.06 -1.46 -1.46
CA GLY A 55 28.60 -1.48 -0.10
C GLY A 55 27.88 -0.54 0.86
N PHE A 56 26.57 -0.35 0.66
CA PHE A 56 25.73 0.49 1.51
C PHE A 56 25.84 0.09 2.99
N ASP A 57 25.80 -1.21 3.29
CA ASP A 57 25.91 -1.69 4.67
C ASP A 57 27.21 -1.22 5.34
N ARG A 58 28.35 -1.32 4.63
CA ARG A 58 29.65 -0.85 5.14
C ARG A 58 29.67 0.67 5.36
N ALA A 59 28.99 1.43 4.51
CA ALA A 59 28.88 2.89 4.68
C ALA A 59 28.06 3.25 5.92
N VAL A 60 26.94 2.55 6.13
CA VAL A 60 26.04 2.74 7.30
C VAL A 60 26.70 2.30 8.60
N GLU A 61 27.44 1.19 8.58
CA GLU A 61 28.20 0.71 9.75
C GLU A 61 29.27 1.70 10.22
N ARG A 62 29.97 2.34 9.27
CA ARG A 62 30.99 3.37 9.57
C ARG A 62 30.39 4.68 10.06
N GLY A 63 29.14 4.99 9.68
CA GLY A 63 28.42 6.19 10.08
C GLY A 63 27.81 6.17 11.48
N GLY A 64 28.05 5.14 12.30
CA GLY A 64 27.55 5.06 13.68
C GLY A 64 26.10 4.58 13.83
N VAL A 65 25.40 4.33 12.73
CA VAL A 65 24.01 3.82 12.69
C VAL A 65 23.93 2.35 13.15
N LYS A 66 25.08 1.67 13.27
CA LYS A 66 25.21 0.30 13.77
C LYS A 66 24.47 0.06 15.10
N LYS A 67 24.44 1.03 16.02
CA LYS A 67 23.76 0.89 17.32
C LYS A 67 22.24 0.99 17.24
N ALA A 68 21.71 1.68 16.22
CA ALA A 68 20.27 1.74 15.93
C ALA A 68 19.80 0.45 15.24
N LEU A 69 20.64 -0.12 14.37
CA LEU A 69 20.37 -1.37 13.66
C LEU A 69 20.75 -2.63 14.43
N SER A 70 21.58 -2.56 15.48
CA SER A 70 22.06 -3.74 16.23
C SER A 70 20.96 -4.51 16.95
N LYS A 71 19.75 -3.96 17.06
CA LYS A 71 18.56 -4.65 17.59
C LYS A 71 17.71 -5.32 16.50
N SER A 72 18.04 -5.12 15.23
CA SER A 72 17.36 -5.69 14.07
C SER A 72 18.17 -6.87 13.53
N SER A 73 17.48 -7.97 13.17
CA SER A 73 18.09 -9.10 12.45
C SER A 73 18.35 -8.81 10.97
N TYR A 74 18.02 -7.61 10.48
CA TYR A 74 18.19 -7.19 9.09
C TYR A 74 19.39 -6.24 8.95
N ASP A 75 20.19 -6.47 7.90
CA ASP A 75 21.21 -5.52 7.43
C ASP A 75 20.58 -4.22 6.89
N ALA A 76 21.38 -3.17 6.72
CA ALA A 76 20.89 -1.83 6.40
C ALA A 76 20.21 -1.78 5.03
N SER A 77 20.79 -2.44 4.04
CA SER A 77 20.21 -2.63 2.70
C SER A 77 18.85 -3.32 2.79
N GLY A 78 18.75 -4.45 3.50
CA GLY A 78 17.51 -5.21 3.67
C GLY A 78 16.40 -4.41 4.34
N LEU A 79 16.74 -3.60 5.36
CA LEU A 79 15.78 -2.70 5.99
C LEU A 79 15.28 -1.63 5.01
N LEU A 80 16.19 -0.99 4.27
CA LEU A 80 15.83 0.03 3.29
C LEU A 80 14.98 -0.55 2.15
N SER A 81 15.33 -1.73 1.65
CA SER A 81 14.57 -2.48 0.66
C SER A 81 13.14 -2.76 1.12
N LYS A 82 12.95 -3.11 2.41
CA LYS A 82 11.62 -3.28 3.00
C LYS A 82 10.85 -1.97 3.10
N ILE A 83 11.49 -0.88 3.53
CA ILE A 83 10.86 0.45 3.58
C ILE A 83 10.36 0.83 2.19
N VAL A 84 11.19 0.66 1.17
CA VAL A 84 10.83 0.92 -0.23
C VAL A 84 9.70 0.01 -0.70
N PHE A 85 9.74 -1.28 -0.37
CA PHE A 85 8.64 -2.20 -0.68
C PHE A 85 7.30 -1.71 -0.12
N TYR A 86 7.25 -1.33 1.16
CA TYR A 86 6.03 -0.83 1.78
C TYR A 86 5.60 0.53 1.23
N ALA A 87 6.55 1.41 0.89
CA ALA A 87 6.25 2.67 0.23
C ALA A 87 5.61 2.43 -1.15
N LEU A 88 6.18 1.54 -1.97
CA LEU A 88 5.59 1.13 -3.26
C LEU A 88 4.22 0.50 -3.09
N MET A 89 4.03 -0.32 -2.05
CA MET A 89 2.72 -0.91 -1.75
C MET A 89 1.66 0.14 -1.41
N LEU A 90 2.01 1.29 -0.82
CA LEU A 90 1.05 2.37 -0.62
C LEU A 90 0.55 2.93 -1.96
N PHE A 91 1.44 3.10 -2.94
CA PHE A 91 1.03 3.51 -4.29
C PHE A 91 0.18 2.43 -4.98
N VAL A 92 0.54 1.15 -4.83
CA VAL A 92 -0.27 0.03 -5.34
C VAL A 92 -1.65 0.01 -4.69
N LEU A 93 -1.74 0.24 -3.37
CA LEU A 93 -3.01 0.35 -2.66
C LEU A 93 -3.83 1.53 -3.19
N GLN A 94 -3.21 2.70 -3.40
CA GLN A 94 -3.88 3.87 -3.97
C GLN A 94 -4.47 3.55 -5.35
N LEU A 95 -3.71 2.89 -6.23
CA LEU A 95 -4.19 2.46 -7.54
C LEU A 95 -5.31 1.41 -7.44
N ALA A 96 -5.17 0.44 -6.53
CA ALA A 96 -6.17 -0.60 -6.33
C ALA A 96 -7.49 0.00 -5.84
N PHE A 97 -7.46 0.90 -4.85
CA PHE A 97 -8.66 1.58 -4.36
C PHE A 97 -9.26 2.56 -5.38
N GLY A 98 -8.51 2.96 -6.40
CA GLY A 98 -9.01 3.77 -7.51
C GLY A 98 -10.06 3.09 -8.40
N VAL A 99 -10.28 1.77 -8.28
CA VAL A 99 -11.40 1.08 -8.96
C VAL A 99 -12.75 1.38 -8.31
N PHE A 100 -12.73 1.87 -7.07
CA PHE A 100 -13.91 2.33 -6.37
C PHE A 100 -14.08 3.83 -6.58
N PRO A 101 -15.33 4.34 -6.52
CA PRO A 101 -15.56 5.78 -6.45
C PRO A 101 -14.79 6.43 -5.29
N ALA A 102 -14.76 7.77 -5.27
CA ALA A 102 -14.14 8.54 -4.19
C ALA A 102 -14.53 7.98 -2.81
N ASN A 103 -13.52 7.61 -2.03
CA ASN A 103 -13.70 6.91 -0.76
C ASN A 103 -12.66 7.38 0.27
N PRO A 104 -13.01 7.36 1.57
CA PRO A 104 -12.12 7.86 2.62
C PRO A 104 -10.79 7.10 2.70
N ILE A 105 -10.75 5.84 2.29
CA ILE A 105 -9.52 5.03 2.36
C ILE A 105 -8.49 5.56 1.37
N SER A 106 -8.91 5.95 0.17
CA SER A 106 -8.05 6.56 -0.85
C SER A 106 -7.49 7.90 -0.38
N ASP A 107 -8.30 8.69 0.32
CA ASP A 107 -7.88 9.98 0.89
C ASP A 107 -6.84 9.77 1.99
N LEU A 108 -7.05 8.79 2.87
CA LEU A 108 -6.09 8.44 3.91
C LEU A 108 -4.77 7.94 3.33
N ILE A 109 -4.80 7.06 2.32
CA ILE A 109 -3.58 6.58 1.65
C ILE A 109 -2.84 7.75 1.01
N THR A 110 -3.56 8.65 0.33
CA THR A 110 -2.99 9.85 -0.30
C THR A 110 -2.33 10.75 0.75
N ALA A 111 -2.98 10.96 1.90
CA ALA A 111 -2.41 11.73 3.00
C ALA A 111 -1.15 11.08 3.59
N VAL A 112 -1.14 9.76 3.76
CA VAL A 112 0.05 9.01 4.22
C VAL A 112 1.20 9.16 3.22
N ILE A 113 0.94 8.97 1.92
CA ILE A 113 1.96 9.13 0.87
C ILE A 113 2.51 10.55 0.86
N ALA A 114 1.65 11.57 0.97
CA ALA A 114 2.06 12.98 1.01
C ALA A 114 2.86 13.33 2.28
N TYR A 115 2.73 12.54 3.35
CA TYR A 115 3.48 12.71 4.57
C TYR A 115 4.89 12.06 4.50
N LEU A 116 5.08 11.00 3.70
CA LEU A 116 6.36 10.29 3.61
C LEU A 116 7.56 11.21 3.32
N PRO A 117 7.54 12.13 2.34
CA PRO A 117 8.68 13.01 2.08
C PRO A 117 9.04 13.90 3.27
N LYS A 118 8.04 14.32 4.05
CA LYS A 118 8.23 15.22 5.20
C LYS A 118 9.00 14.53 6.33
N ILE A 119 8.87 13.20 6.46
CA ILE A 119 9.61 12.41 7.46
C ILE A 119 11.13 12.45 7.20
N PHE A 120 11.56 12.52 5.94
CA PHE A 120 12.99 12.51 5.59
C PHE A 120 13.66 13.89 5.69
N VAL A 121 12.87 14.97 5.69
CA VAL A 121 13.36 16.36 5.71
C VAL A 121 13.39 16.96 7.13
N ALA A 122 12.56 16.43 8.04
CA ALA A 122 12.48 16.87 9.44
C ALA A 122 13.65 16.37 10.28
#